data_AF-A0A1C7M8H5-F1
#
_entry.id   AF-A0A1C7M8H5-F1
#
_cell.length_a   1.000
_cell.length_b   1.000
_cell.length_c   1.000
_cell.angle_alpha   90.00
_cell.angle_beta   90.00
_cell.angle_gamma   90.00
#
_symmetry.space_group_name_H-M   'P 1'
#
loop_
_entity.id
_entity.type
_entity.pdbx_description
1 polymer ?
#
loop_
_entity_poly.entity_id
_entity_poly.type
_entity_poly.pdbx_seq_one_letter_code
_entity_poly.pdbx_strand_id
1 'polypeptide(L)'
;MVDAYAMTKTQLYSEKLFLKIEAIKFAHDFADKAVGPSGMQFKQQFYAGAFSKDQSGFWLQRFDSLNNNDKRTDRQYRKQYSLFKRSIENDIKARNRLLHIYLHFGAPVLLDSHWCISNLHNGTHNFATLLNLLITNTPHVNPSNSTNGTQNCLSAVQEGSTKLLLEIANRVDETFFNYLEAFLADYPSNVPSE
;
A
#
# COMPACT_ATOMS: atom_id res chain seq x y z
N MET A 1 -12.05 -22.83 25.42
CA MET A 1 -12.87 -21.61 25.34
C MET A 1 -11.95 -20.51 24.84
N VAL A 2 -12.02 -20.15 23.55
CA VAL A 2 -11.23 -19.03 23.02
C VAL A 2 -11.88 -17.75 23.53
N ASP A 3 -11.10 -16.93 24.23
CA ASP A 3 -11.55 -15.69 24.84
C ASP A 3 -12.09 -14.74 23.75
N ALA A 4 -13.33 -14.27 23.88
CA ALA A 4 -13.98 -13.40 22.91
C ALA A 4 -13.15 -12.13 22.62
N TYR A 5 -12.41 -11.66 23.64
CA TYR A 5 -11.48 -10.55 23.51
C TYR A 5 -10.28 -10.84 22.59
N ALA A 6 -9.77 -12.08 22.61
CA ALA A 6 -8.71 -12.52 21.72
C ALA A 6 -9.20 -12.63 20.26
N MET A 7 -10.44 -13.09 20.05
CA MET A 7 -11.03 -13.14 18.70
C MET A 7 -11.19 -11.74 18.09
N THR A 8 -11.68 -10.75 18.86
CA THR A 8 -11.83 -9.37 18.36
C THR A 8 -10.49 -8.73 17.98
N LYS A 9 -9.42 -9.00 18.75
CA LYS A 9 -8.07 -8.49 18.42
C LYS A 9 -7.49 -9.12 17.16
N THR A 10 -7.63 -10.44 17.02
CA THR A 10 -7.16 -11.17 15.84
C THR A 10 -7.87 -10.68 14.57
N GLN A 11 -9.18 -10.45 14.65
CA GLN A 11 -9.97 -9.91 13.53
C GLN A 11 -9.57 -8.48 13.15
N LEU A 12 -9.38 -7.59 14.14
CA LEU A 12 -8.91 -6.23 13.86
C LEU A 12 -7.50 -6.21 13.23
N TYR A 13 -6.65 -7.16 13.63
CA TYR A 13 -5.32 -7.31 13.06
C TYR A 13 -5.39 -7.81 11.61
N SER A 14 -6.19 -8.84 11.32
CA SER A 14 -6.34 -9.38 9.96
C SER A 14 -6.95 -8.35 9.00
N GLU A 15 -7.91 -7.55 9.45
CA GLU A 15 -8.45 -6.43 8.67
C GLU A 15 -7.38 -5.39 8.32
N LYS A 16 -6.55 -4.99 9.29
CA LYS A 16 -5.45 -4.05 9.06
C LYS A 16 -4.42 -4.62 8.10
N LEU A 17 -4.08 -5.89 8.24
CA LEU A 17 -3.16 -6.60 7.36
C LEU A 17 -3.72 -6.66 5.93
N PHE A 18 -4.99 -7.04 5.77
CA PHE A 18 -5.70 -7.03 4.50
C PHE A 18 -5.64 -5.65 3.83
N LEU A 19 -5.96 -4.58 4.55
CA LEU A 19 -5.92 -3.22 4.02
C LEU A 19 -4.52 -2.78 3.57
N LYS A 20 -3.45 -3.21 4.26
CA LYS A 20 -2.07 -2.96 3.82
C LYS A 20 -1.75 -3.72 2.54
N ILE A 21 -2.12 -5.00 2.47
CA ILE A 21 -1.89 -5.84 1.29
C ILE A 21 -2.60 -5.22 0.08
N GLU A 22 -3.88 -4.90 0.21
CA GLU A 22 -4.65 -4.25 -0.87
C GLU A 22 -4.08 -2.88 -1.27
N ALA A 23 -3.55 -2.12 -0.31
CA ALA A 23 -2.86 -0.87 -0.59
C ALA A 23 -1.57 -1.08 -1.41
N ILE A 24 -0.79 -2.11 -1.10
CA ILE A 24 0.44 -2.46 -1.82
C ILE A 24 0.11 -2.94 -3.23
N LYS A 25 -0.85 -3.87 -3.37
CA LYS A 25 -1.35 -4.36 -4.67
C LYS A 25 -1.82 -3.20 -5.55
N PHE A 26 -2.66 -2.32 -4.98
CA PHE A 26 -3.12 -1.12 -5.68
C PHE A 26 -1.96 -0.24 -6.12
N ALA A 27 -1.00 0.07 -5.23
CA ALA A 27 0.11 0.95 -5.56
C ALA A 27 0.95 0.40 -6.70
N HIS A 28 1.21 -0.91 -6.68
CA HIS A 28 1.96 -1.60 -7.71
C HIS A 28 1.26 -1.51 -9.07
N ASP A 29 0.00 -1.94 -9.14
CA ASP A 29 -0.80 -1.94 -10.37
C ASP A 29 -1.06 -0.53 -10.90
N PHE A 30 -1.28 0.43 -10.00
CA PHE A 30 -1.50 1.82 -10.37
C PHE A 30 -0.23 2.44 -10.94
N ALA A 31 0.93 2.18 -10.33
CA ALA A 31 2.22 2.70 -10.80
C ALA A 31 2.55 2.18 -12.21
N ASP A 32 2.37 0.87 -12.45
CA ASP A 32 2.60 0.25 -13.76
C ASP A 32 1.73 0.90 -14.86
N LYS A 33 0.42 1.00 -14.62
CA LYS A 33 -0.53 1.62 -15.56
C LYS A 33 -0.32 3.13 -15.72
N ALA A 34 0.16 3.81 -14.68
CA ALA A 34 0.35 5.26 -14.64
C ALA A 34 1.57 5.75 -15.43
N VAL A 35 2.57 4.89 -15.68
CA VAL A 35 3.84 5.24 -16.34
C VAL A 35 3.85 4.88 -17.82
N GLY A 36 3.02 3.92 -18.26
CA GLY A 36 2.98 3.47 -19.66
C GLY A 36 2.51 4.52 -20.68
N PRO A 37 2.53 4.18 -21.99
CA PRO A 37 2.19 5.10 -23.10
C PRO A 37 0.80 5.76 -22.99
N SER A 38 -0.13 5.12 -22.27
CA SER A 38 -1.49 5.61 -22.00
C SER A 38 -1.70 6.10 -20.57
N GLY A 39 -0.63 6.31 -19.79
CA GLY A 39 -0.71 6.61 -18.36
C GLY A 39 -1.48 7.90 -18.02
N MET A 40 -1.38 8.92 -18.87
CA MET A 40 -2.16 10.15 -18.71
C MET A 40 -3.66 9.91 -18.89
N GLN A 41 -4.04 9.15 -19.93
CA GLN A 41 -5.43 8.78 -20.20
C GLN A 41 -5.98 7.87 -19.09
N PHE A 42 -5.19 6.89 -18.64
CA PHE A 42 -5.52 6.02 -17.51
C PHE A 42 -5.83 6.84 -16.26
N LYS A 43 -4.94 7.77 -15.86
CA LYS A 43 -5.18 8.65 -14.70
C LYS A 43 -6.44 9.48 -14.86
N GLN A 44 -6.67 10.04 -16.04
CA GLN A 44 -7.86 10.84 -16.31
C GLN A 44 -9.15 10.01 -16.16
N GLN A 45 -9.18 8.82 -16.75
CA GLN A 45 -10.32 7.90 -16.65
C GLN A 45 -10.52 7.39 -15.22
N PHE A 46 -9.43 7.08 -14.52
CA PHE A 46 -9.46 6.66 -13.12
C PHE A 46 -10.10 7.74 -12.23
N TYR A 47 -9.60 8.98 -12.27
CA TYR A 47 -10.15 10.05 -11.44
C TYR A 47 -11.58 10.43 -11.83
N ALA A 48 -11.90 10.45 -13.12
CA ALA A 48 -13.26 10.73 -13.58
C ALA A 48 -14.24 9.63 -13.14
N GLY A 49 -13.86 8.36 -13.29
CA GLY A 49 -14.64 7.20 -12.88
C GLY A 49 -14.82 7.15 -11.38
N ALA A 50 -13.74 7.33 -10.61
CA ALA A 50 -13.79 7.39 -9.15
C ALA A 50 -14.69 8.53 -8.66
N PHE A 51 -14.61 9.71 -9.29
CA PHE A 51 -15.49 10.82 -8.98
C PHE A 51 -16.93 10.42 -9.23
N SER A 52 -17.29 9.95 -10.43
CA SER A 52 -18.68 9.57 -10.76
C SER A 52 -19.33 8.52 -9.85
N LYS A 53 -18.51 7.71 -9.15
CA LYS A 53 -18.96 6.66 -8.23
C LYS A 53 -18.92 7.09 -6.77
N ASP A 54 -18.55 8.33 -6.48
CA ASP A 54 -18.52 8.84 -5.11
C ASP A 54 -19.94 8.93 -4.54
N GLN A 55 -20.27 7.98 -3.67
CA GLN A 55 -21.56 7.88 -2.99
C GLN A 55 -21.59 8.71 -1.69
N SER A 56 -20.49 9.34 -1.27
CA SER A 56 -20.47 10.15 -0.06
C SER A 56 -21.42 11.35 -0.13
N GLY A 57 -21.87 11.70 -1.34
CA GLY A 57 -22.72 12.85 -1.62
C GLY A 57 -22.02 14.20 -1.43
N PHE A 58 -20.80 14.18 -0.87
CA PHE A 58 -20.02 15.37 -0.55
C PHE A 58 -19.61 16.13 -1.82
N TRP A 59 -19.31 15.41 -2.91
CA TRP A 59 -18.82 16.01 -4.14
C TRP A 59 -19.85 16.02 -5.30
N LEU A 60 -20.80 15.07 -5.34
CA LEU A 60 -21.64 14.85 -6.52
C LEU A 60 -23.10 15.29 -6.47
N GLN A 61 -23.72 15.44 -5.29
CA GLN A 61 -25.19 15.51 -5.12
C GLN A 61 -25.93 16.57 -5.96
N ARG A 62 -25.22 17.52 -6.60
CA ARG A 62 -25.79 18.60 -7.41
C ARG A 62 -25.55 18.47 -8.93
N PHE A 63 -24.71 17.54 -9.38
CA PHE A 63 -24.22 17.54 -10.78
C PHE A 63 -24.75 16.39 -11.65
N ASP A 64 -25.64 15.55 -11.12
CA ASP A 64 -26.21 14.43 -11.88
C ASP A 64 -27.09 14.87 -13.05
N SER A 65 -27.69 16.07 -12.95
CA SER A 65 -28.51 16.67 -14.00
C SER A 65 -27.69 17.39 -15.09
N LEU A 66 -26.38 17.58 -14.89
CA LEU A 66 -25.51 18.25 -15.86
C LEU A 66 -24.98 17.26 -16.89
N ASN A 67 -25.04 17.66 -18.17
CA ASN A 67 -24.37 16.92 -19.23
C ASN A 67 -22.84 17.14 -19.17
N ASN A 68 -22.07 16.38 -19.96
CA ASN A 68 -20.61 16.45 -19.94
C ASN A 68 -20.03 17.79 -20.38
N ASN A 69 -20.74 18.55 -21.23
CA ASN A 69 -20.29 19.87 -21.67
C ASN A 69 -20.51 20.91 -20.57
N ASP A 70 -21.64 20.84 -19.88
CA ASP A 70 -21.97 21.72 -18.76
C ASP A 70 -21.05 21.47 -17.56
N LYS A 71 -20.70 20.21 -17.29
CA LYS A 71 -19.70 19.86 -16.26
C LYS A 71 -18.33 20.49 -16.52
N ARG A 72 -17.93 20.64 -17.79
CA ARG A 72 -16.63 21.22 -18.17
C ARG A 72 -16.58 22.73 -17.98
N THR A 73 -17.70 23.41 -18.20
CA THR A 73 -17.80 24.87 -18.08
C THR A 73 -18.15 25.30 -16.65
N ASP A 74 -18.88 24.47 -15.91
CA ASP A 74 -19.31 24.76 -14.54
C ASP A 74 -18.10 24.93 -13.59
N ARG A 75 -18.09 26.08 -12.91
CA ARG A 75 -17.00 26.45 -12.00
C ARG A 75 -17.04 25.65 -10.70
N GLN A 76 -18.24 25.32 -10.21
CA GLN A 76 -18.39 24.57 -8.96
C GLN A 76 -17.99 23.11 -9.15
N TYR A 77 -18.40 22.47 -10.24
CA TYR A 77 -18.00 21.13 -10.64
C TYR A 77 -16.47 21.02 -10.68
N ARG A 78 -15.80 21.93 -11.41
CA ARG A 78 -14.33 21.94 -11.49
C ARG A 78 -13.66 22.09 -10.14
N LYS A 79 -14.20 22.94 -9.25
CA LYS A 79 -13.69 23.09 -7.89
C LYS A 79 -13.86 21.81 -7.07
N GLN A 80 -15.04 21.21 -7.07
CA GLN A 80 -15.33 19.97 -6.33
C GLN A 80 -14.50 18.80 -6.87
N TYR A 81 -14.42 18.63 -8.18
CA TYR A 81 -13.57 17.63 -8.81
C TYR A 81 -12.09 17.83 -8.46
N SER A 82 -11.61 19.07 -8.45
CA SER A 82 -10.22 19.35 -8.06
C SER A 82 -9.94 19.01 -6.60
N LEU A 83 -10.88 19.26 -5.69
CA LEU A 83 -10.72 18.95 -4.27
C LEU A 83 -10.76 17.43 -4.03
N PHE A 84 -11.72 16.73 -4.63
CA PHE A 84 -11.78 15.27 -4.65
C PHE A 84 -10.50 14.65 -5.21
N LYS A 85 -10.04 15.14 -6.36
CA LYS A 85 -8.82 14.64 -6.99
C LYS A 85 -7.63 14.80 -6.03
N ARG A 86 -7.52 15.95 -5.35
CA ARG A 86 -6.47 16.20 -4.37
C ARG A 86 -6.56 15.25 -3.16
N SER A 87 -7.75 14.91 -2.67
CA SER A 87 -7.88 13.97 -1.56
C SER A 87 -7.43 12.56 -1.98
N ILE A 88 -7.88 12.07 -3.14
CA ILE A 88 -7.45 10.76 -3.65
C ILE A 88 -5.95 10.73 -3.95
N GLU A 89 -5.38 11.82 -4.49
CA GLU A 89 -3.93 11.88 -4.75
C GLU A 89 -3.10 11.72 -3.47
N ASN A 90 -3.60 12.19 -2.32
CA ASN A 90 -2.90 11.98 -1.05
C ASN A 90 -2.94 10.51 -0.62
N ASP A 91 -4.09 9.84 -0.78
CA ASP A 91 -4.21 8.41 -0.51
C ASP A 91 -3.30 7.58 -1.42
N ILE A 92 -3.28 7.88 -2.72
CA ILE A 92 -2.38 7.21 -3.68
C ILE A 92 -0.92 7.42 -3.28
N LYS A 93 -0.53 8.64 -2.87
CA LYS A 93 0.84 8.91 -2.38
C LYS A 93 1.17 8.08 -1.14
N ALA A 94 0.24 7.95 -0.19
CA ALA A 94 0.44 7.13 0.99
C ALA A 94 0.63 5.64 0.65
N ARG A 95 -0.19 5.11 -0.28
CA ARG A 95 -0.06 3.73 -0.81
C ARG A 95 1.29 3.51 -1.49
N ASN A 96 1.73 4.45 -2.33
CA ASN A 96 3.04 4.37 -2.99
C ASN A 96 4.19 4.39 -1.98
N ARG A 97 4.11 5.22 -0.93
CA ARG A 97 5.10 5.19 0.16
C ARG A 97 5.14 3.83 0.86
N LEU A 98 3.98 3.26 1.16
CA LEU A 98 3.90 1.93 1.76
C LEU A 98 4.54 0.87 0.86
N LEU A 99 4.26 0.88 -0.44
CA LEU A 99 4.91 0.01 -1.42
C LEU A 99 6.44 0.16 -1.38
N HIS A 100 6.96 1.39 -1.39
CA HIS A 100 8.42 1.60 -1.32
C HIS A 100 9.05 1.04 -0.04
N ILE A 101 8.41 1.24 1.11
CA ILE A 101 8.88 0.70 2.39
C ILE A 101 8.83 -0.83 2.36
N TYR A 102 7.73 -1.42 1.86
CA TYR A 102 7.58 -2.85 1.70
C TYR A 102 8.63 -3.45 0.76
N LEU A 103 8.88 -2.85 -0.39
CA LEU A 103 9.91 -3.32 -1.31
C LEU A 103 11.30 -3.30 -0.67
N HIS A 104 11.56 -2.38 0.26
CA HIS A 104 12.87 -2.27 0.90
C HIS A 104 13.05 -3.17 2.13
N PHE A 105 12.03 -3.28 2.99
CA PHE A 105 12.13 -4.00 4.27
C PHE A 105 11.33 -5.31 4.30
N GLY A 106 10.42 -5.52 3.36
CA GLY A 106 9.64 -6.74 3.16
C GLY A 106 8.51 -6.98 4.17
N ALA A 107 8.27 -8.26 4.47
CA ALA A 107 7.23 -8.78 5.36
C ALA A 107 7.14 -8.11 6.76
N PRO A 108 8.24 -7.67 7.41
CA PRO A 108 8.16 -6.92 8.67
C PRO A 108 7.23 -5.70 8.61
N VAL A 109 7.12 -5.04 7.46
CA VAL A 109 6.26 -3.86 7.25
C VAL A 109 4.77 -4.21 7.45
N LEU A 110 4.40 -5.45 7.14
CA LEU A 110 3.04 -5.94 7.29
C LEU A 110 2.67 -6.13 8.76
N LEU A 111 3.63 -6.56 9.60
CA LEU A 111 3.47 -6.74 11.05
C LEU A 111 3.38 -5.41 11.82
N ASP A 112 4.05 -4.36 11.34
CA ASP A 112 4.19 -3.10 12.10
C ASP A 112 2.99 -2.15 11.90
N SER A 113 2.23 -1.88 12.96
CA SER A 113 1.08 -0.98 12.93
C SER A 113 1.37 0.47 12.53
N HIS A 114 2.62 0.93 12.64
CA HIS A 114 3.02 2.28 12.28
C HIS A 114 2.93 2.53 10.77
N TRP A 115 3.30 1.53 9.96
CA TRP A 115 3.27 1.59 8.50
C TRP A 115 1.85 1.36 7.95
N CYS A 116 0.95 2.31 8.20
CA CYS A 116 -0.41 2.31 7.67
C CYS A 116 -0.73 3.60 6.91
N ILE A 117 -1.76 3.54 6.06
CA ILE A 117 -2.15 4.63 5.16
C ILE A 117 -2.41 5.93 5.91
N SER A 118 -3.11 5.87 7.05
CA SER A 118 -3.43 7.04 7.87
C SER A 118 -2.18 7.78 8.34
N ASN A 119 -1.13 7.05 8.70
CA ASN A 119 0.13 7.62 9.17
C ASN A 119 0.99 8.12 7.99
N LEU A 120 0.85 7.50 6.83
CA LEU A 120 1.61 7.83 5.63
C LEU A 120 0.98 8.93 4.76
N HIS A 121 -0.25 9.35 5.07
CA HIS A 121 -0.99 10.40 4.36
C HIS A 121 -0.25 11.75 4.42
N ASN A 122 0.17 12.14 5.62
CA ASN A 122 0.93 13.36 5.86
C ASN A 122 2.42 13.06 5.77
N GLY A 123 2.90 12.81 4.54
CA GLY A 123 4.31 12.56 4.32
C GLY A 123 5.17 13.67 4.89
N THR A 124 6.20 13.30 5.63
CA THR A 124 7.24 14.24 6.00
C THR A 124 7.94 14.71 4.72
N HIS A 125 8.25 16.01 4.61
CA HIS A 125 9.02 16.53 3.47
C HIS A 125 10.38 15.84 3.31
N ASN A 126 10.86 15.22 4.38
CA ASN A 126 12.12 14.49 4.42
C ASN A 126 11.96 12.99 4.20
N PHE A 127 10.76 12.46 3.94
CA PHE A 127 10.57 11.02 3.78
C PHE A 127 11.40 10.46 2.62
N ALA A 128 11.43 11.14 1.47
CA ALA A 128 12.26 10.71 0.34
C ALA A 128 13.74 10.74 0.69
N THR A 129 14.20 11.77 1.40
CA THR A 129 15.58 11.90 1.88
C THR A 129 15.94 10.82 2.90
N LEU A 130 15.08 10.59 3.90
CA LEU A 130 15.28 9.58 4.93
C LEU A 130 15.25 8.18 4.32
N LEU A 131 14.31 7.89 3.43
CA LEU A 131 14.25 6.62 2.71
C LEU A 131 15.50 6.41 1.86
N ASN A 132 15.95 7.43 1.14
CA ASN A 132 17.20 7.36 0.38
C ASN A 132 18.39 7.12 1.31
N LEU A 133 18.47 7.81 2.45
CA LEU A 133 19.53 7.59 3.44
C LEU A 133 19.49 6.17 4.02
N LEU A 134 18.30 5.63 4.29
CA LEU A 134 18.13 4.25 4.72
C LEU A 134 18.62 3.30 3.62
N ILE A 135 18.16 3.47 2.38
CA ILE A 135 18.58 2.66 1.24
C ILE A 135 20.10 2.70 1.06
N THR A 136 20.73 3.88 1.13
CA THR A 136 22.18 4.04 0.87
C THR A 136 23.06 3.61 2.03
N ASN A 137 22.59 3.72 3.28
CA ASN A 137 23.38 3.42 4.48
C ASN A 137 23.07 2.04 5.07
N THR A 138 22.08 1.31 4.53
CA THR A 138 21.88 -0.10 4.88
C THR A 138 23.08 -0.89 4.36
N PRO A 139 23.84 -1.61 5.21
CA PRO A 139 25.03 -2.32 4.79
C PRO A 139 24.69 -3.32 3.68
N HIS A 140 25.22 -3.12 2.48
CA HIS A 140 25.28 -4.16 1.47
C HIS A 140 26.33 -5.18 1.93
N VAL A 141 25.92 -6.18 2.69
CA VAL A 141 26.79 -7.30 3.05
C VAL A 141 27.08 -8.05 1.76
N ASN A 142 28.30 -7.89 1.22
CA ASN A 142 28.79 -8.73 0.13
C ASN A 142 28.97 -10.15 0.69
N PRO A 143 28.23 -11.16 0.18
CA PRO A 143 28.26 -12.52 0.72
C PRO A 143 29.59 -13.27 0.46
N SER A 144 30.55 -12.65 -0.23
CA SER A 144 31.75 -13.34 -0.73
C SER A 144 32.96 -13.39 0.22
N ASN A 145 32.95 -12.69 1.36
CA ASN A 145 34.12 -12.66 2.27
C ASN A 145 33.86 -13.17 3.69
N SER A 146 32.68 -13.75 3.95
CA SER A 146 32.35 -14.27 5.27
C SER A 146 32.49 -15.79 5.27
N THR A 147 33.68 -16.28 5.61
CA THR A 147 33.96 -17.69 5.90
C THR A 147 33.23 -18.23 7.15
N ASN A 148 32.31 -17.47 7.75
CA ASN A 148 31.43 -17.88 8.85
C ASN A 148 30.06 -17.19 8.74
N GLY A 149 29.02 -17.95 8.37
CA GLY A 149 27.65 -17.51 8.06
C GLY A 149 27.08 -16.41 8.94
N THR A 150 27.20 -15.16 8.48
CA THR A 150 26.47 -14.02 9.04
C THR A 150 25.34 -13.71 8.09
N GLN A 151 24.20 -14.36 8.28
CA GLN A 151 22.95 -14.08 7.58
C GLN A 151 22.69 -12.56 7.64
N ASN A 152 22.39 -11.94 6.50
CA ASN A 152 22.00 -10.54 6.42
C ASN A 152 20.83 -10.33 7.41
N CYS A 153 20.99 -9.41 8.35
CA CYS A 153 20.01 -9.18 9.41
C CYS A 153 18.61 -8.88 8.85
N LEU A 154 18.52 -8.25 7.67
CA LEU A 154 17.25 -8.01 6.98
C LEU A 154 16.66 -9.29 6.39
N SER A 155 17.48 -10.18 5.83
CA SER A 155 17.02 -11.47 5.29
C SER A 155 16.53 -12.40 6.40
N ALA A 156 17.22 -12.45 7.55
CA ALA A 156 16.75 -13.20 8.72
C ALA A 156 15.41 -12.67 9.25
N VAL A 157 15.29 -11.34 9.35
CA VAL A 157 14.08 -10.67 9.85
C VAL A 157 12.91 -10.84 8.86
N GLN A 158 13.19 -10.81 7.55
CA GLN A 158 12.23 -11.11 6.48
C GLN A 158 11.69 -12.54 6.63
N GLU A 159 12.58 -13.53 6.74
CA GLU A 159 12.20 -14.94 6.85
C GLU A 159 11.36 -15.20 8.10
N GLY A 160 11.80 -14.70 9.26
CA GLY A 160 11.07 -14.83 10.53
C GLY A 160 9.71 -14.14 10.49
N SER A 161 9.63 -12.95 9.88
CA SER A 161 8.38 -12.20 9.75
C SER A 161 7.39 -12.89 8.82
N THR A 162 7.88 -13.44 7.69
CA THR A 162 7.06 -14.22 6.76
C THR A 162 6.47 -15.45 7.44
N LYS A 163 7.29 -16.23 8.15
CA LYS A 163 6.83 -17.41 8.91
C LYS A 163 5.75 -17.02 9.93
N LEU A 164 6.00 -15.97 10.72
CA LEU A 164 5.04 -15.49 11.72
C LEU A 164 3.72 -15.04 11.08
N LEU A 165 3.77 -14.31 9.95
CA LEU A 165 2.57 -13.87 9.25
C LEU A 165 1.74 -15.05 8.73
N LEU A 166 2.39 -16.06 8.16
CA LEU A 166 1.73 -17.28 7.69
C LEU A 166 1.14 -18.09 8.85
N GLU A 167 1.84 -18.19 9.99
CA GLU A 167 1.29 -18.81 11.21
C GLU A 167 0.07 -18.06 11.73
N ILE A 168 0.10 -16.72 11.75
CA ILE A 168 -1.05 -15.90 12.13
C ILE A 168 -2.20 -16.13 11.16
N ALA A 169 -1.93 -16.12 9.86
CA ALA A 169 -2.96 -16.31 8.84
C ALA A 169 -3.62 -17.69 8.94
N ASN A 170 -2.84 -18.75 9.18
CA ASN A 170 -3.34 -20.10 9.39
C ASN A 170 -4.26 -20.21 10.64
N ARG A 171 -4.05 -19.35 11.64
CA ARG A 171 -4.94 -19.28 12.83
C ARG A 171 -6.22 -18.48 12.58
N VAL A 172 -6.26 -17.64 11.54
CA VAL A 172 -7.48 -16.93 11.12
C VAL A 172 -8.36 -17.91 10.35
N ASP A 173 -7.93 -18.32 9.16
CA ASP A 173 -8.54 -19.37 8.34
C ASP A 173 -7.66 -19.70 7.12
N GLU A 174 -7.98 -20.78 6.43
CA GLU A 174 -7.28 -21.25 5.23
C GLU A 174 -7.39 -20.26 4.05
N THR A 175 -8.50 -19.52 3.94
CA THR A 175 -8.71 -18.58 2.83
C THR A 175 -7.75 -17.40 2.95
N PHE A 176 -7.59 -16.86 4.15
CA PHE A 176 -6.68 -15.77 4.45
C PHE A 176 -5.21 -16.20 4.37
N PHE A 177 -4.90 -17.43 4.78
CA PHE A 177 -3.58 -18.04 4.57
C PHE A 177 -3.21 -18.08 3.08
N ASN A 178 -4.05 -18.69 2.25
CA ASN A 178 -3.81 -18.79 0.80
C ASN A 178 -3.70 -17.42 0.14
N TYR A 179 -4.53 -16.46 0.58
CA TYR A 179 -4.48 -15.08 0.10
C TYR A 179 -3.15 -14.39 0.43
N LEU A 180 -2.65 -14.56 1.67
CA LEU A 180 -1.38 -13.99 2.10
C LEU A 180 -0.20 -14.65 1.39
N GLU A 181 -0.22 -15.98 1.26
CA GLU A 181 0.82 -16.74 0.57
C GLU A 181 0.94 -16.32 -0.90
N ALA A 182 -0.20 -16.25 -1.61
CA ALA A 182 -0.24 -15.76 -2.99
C ALA A 182 0.29 -14.32 -3.09
N PHE A 183 -0.09 -13.43 -2.16
CA PHE A 183 0.45 -12.08 -2.15
C PHE A 183 1.97 -12.03 -2.00
N LEU A 184 2.54 -12.80 -1.07
CA LEU A 184 4.00 -12.83 -0.86
C LEU A 184 4.75 -13.40 -2.08
N ALA A 185 4.13 -14.32 -2.82
CA ALA A 185 4.67 -14.87 -4.05
C ALA A 185 4.58 -13.90 -5.24
N ASP A 186 3.42 -13.26 -5.43
CA ASP A 186 3.15 -12.37 -6.57
C ASP A 186 3.81 -10.99 -6.42
N TYR A 187 4.03 -10.54 -5.18
CA TYR A 187 4.60 -9.24 -4.85
C TYR A 187 5.83 -9.41 -3.94
N PRO A 188 6.93 -10.00 -4.43
CA PRO A 188 8.13 -10.20 -3.62
C PRO A 188 8.79 -8.86 -3.26
N SER A 189 9.35 -8.77 -2.06
CA SER A 189 10.21 -7.64 -1.67
C SER A 189 11.58 -7.73 -2.36
N ASN A 190 12.34 -6.63 -2.37
CA ASN A 190 13.71 -6.61 -2.87
C ASN A 190 14.75 -7.09 -1.82
N VAL A 191 14.29 -7.53 -0.63
CA VAL A 191 15.17 -8.13 0.37
C VAL A 191 15.72 -9.45 -0.21
N PRO A 192 17.04 -9.67 -0.24
CA PRO A 192 17.62 -10.89 -0.79
C PRO A 192 17.15 -12.12 0.00
N SER A 193 16.76 -13.18 -0.73
CA SER A 193 16.65 -14.52 -0.17
C SER A 193 18.05 -15.12 -0.11
N GLU A 194 18.40 -15.72 1.03
CA GLU A 194 19.64 -16.52 1.19
C GLU A 194 19.42 -17.98 0.78
#